data_AF-A0A7K0RED6-F1
#
_entry.id   AF-A0A7K0RED6-F1
#
_cell.length_a   1.000
_cell.length_b   1.000
_cell.length_c   1.000
_cell.angle_alpha   90.00
_cell.angle_beta   90.00
_cell.angle_gamma   90.00
#
_symmetry.space_group_name_H-M   'P 1'
#
loop_
_entity.id
_entity.type
_entity.pdbx_description
1 polymer ?
#
loop_
_entity_poly.entity_id
_entity_poly.type
_entity_poly.pdbx_seq_one_letter_code
_entity_poly.pdbx_strand_id
1 'polypeptide(L)'
;MVSRARRNAQTGLVGLTFFTLFAPDAWRNLVGWWGYLALAGVLVITWLVIVLRQRRILYWRSLPASLMAFLIWAGISISWSHYPAESGLGWMATLATAFVAFAIVLTTDRAELVRGLGFALRWILALSLAFEAGVALFVRQPVLPLWVSWGTAKIPSAFYWSQGKLLSLGPIQGIVGNRNLLGFIALLALIIFCVQLADRSVWRGSGVLWIIIAAGTVLLTRSSTVWVALVVVAIVAGMALWTRALRVSRRWPVYTTAWVGGIGLLATASLWWNPVMSALGRSSDA
;
A
#
# COMPACT_ATOMS: atom_id res chain seq x y z
N MET A 1 5.97 -24.83 -23.36
CA MET A 1 6.82 -23.86 -22.61
C MET A 1 6.32 -22.42 -22.69
N VAL A 2 5.82 -21.95 -23.84
CA VAL A 2 5.30 -20.57 -24.07
C VAL A 2 4.22 -20.11 -23.06
N SER A 3 3.37 -21.02 -22.55
CA SER A 3 2.29 -20.68 -21.61
C SER A 3 2.76 -20.31 -20.19
N ARG A 4 3.85 -20.92 -19.69
CA ARG A 4 4.41 -20.62 -18.37
C ARG A 4 5.20 -19.31 -18.40
N ALA A 5 6.02 -19.11 -19.43
CA ALA A 5 6.78 -17.86 -19.60
C ALA A 5 5.86 -16.64 -19.70
N ARG A 6 4.77 -16.74 -20.49
CA ARG A 6 3.78 -15.68 -20.62
C ARG A 6 3.09 -15.35 -19.29
N ARG A 7 2.71 -16.37 -18.52
CA ARG A 7 2.09 -16.20 -17.20
C ARG A 7 3.05 -15.55 -16.20
N ASN A 8 4.31 -15.96 -16.19
CA ASN A 8 5.33 -15.36 -15.32
C ASN A 8 5.58 -13.89 -15.68
N ALA A 9 5.64 -13.57 -16.98
CA ALA A 9 5.80 -12.19 -17.45
C ALA A 9 4.60 -11.31 -17.05
N GLN A 10 3.37 -11.82 -17.18
CA GLN A 10 2.16 -11.10 -16.78
C GLN A 10 2.11 -10.87 -15.27
N THR A 11 2.41 -11.89 -14.46
CA THR A 11 2.51 -11.76 -13.00
C THR A 11 3.60 -10.76 -12.61
N GLY A 12 4.74 -10.77 -13.31
CA GLY A 12 5.83 -9.82 -13.12
C GLY A 12 5.42 -8.37 -13.44
N LEU A 13 4.69 -8.15 -14.54
CA LEU A 13 4.19 -6.83 -14.92
C LEU A 13 3.16 -6.31 -13.91
N VAL A 14 2.23 -7.15 -13.47
CA VAL A 14 1.26 -6.80 -12.41
C VAL A 14 1.99 -6.48 -11.12
N GLY A 15 2.97 -7.29 -10.75
CA GLY A 15 3.82 -7.08 -9.58
C GLY A 15 4.60 -5.77 -9.64
N LEU A 16 5.24 -5.46 -10.77
CA LEU A 16 5.94 -4.19 -10.99
C LEU A 16 4.97 -3.00 -10.91
N THR A 17 3.77 -3.15 -11.47
CA THR A 17 2.73 -2.10 -11.44
C THR A 17 2.30 -1.81 -10.00
N PHE A 18 2.01 -2.85 -9.21
CA PHE A 18 1.69 -2.68 -7.78
C PHE A 18 2.89 -2.15 -6.99
N PHE A 19 4.11 -2.59 -7.31
CA PHE A 19 5.32 -2.09 -6.67
C PHE A 19 5.44 -0.58 -6.89
N THR A 20 5.29 -0.11 -8.12
CA THR A 20 5.33 1.32 -8.46
C THR A 20 4.20 2.11 -7.81
N LEU A 21 3.01 1.51 -7.67
CA LEU A 21 1.87 2.13 -6.99
C LEU A 21 2.08 2.29 -5.49
N PHE A 22 2.58 1.25 -4.81
CA PHE A 22 2.76 1.24 -3.35
C PHE A 22 4.08 1.87 -2.89
N ALA A 23 5.13 1.84 -3.72
CA ALA A 23 6.44 2.40 -3.42
C ALA A 23 6.89 3.45 -4.47
N PRO A 24 6.09 4.49 -4.77
CA PRO A 24 6.49 5.52 -5.74
C PRO A 24 7.73 6.29 -5.28
N ASP A 25 7.86 6.52 -3.96
CA ASP A 25 8.99 7.26 -3.40
C ASP A 25 10.31 6.47 -3.48
N ALA A 26 10.26 5.14 -3.53
CA ALA A 26 11.44 4.33 -3.81
C ALA A 26 12.03 4.66 -5.19
N TRP A 27 11.16 4.80 -6.21
CA TRP A 27 11.57 5.22 -7.54
C TRP A 27 12.03 6.67 -7.57
N ARG A 28 11.29 7.59 -6.94
CA ARG A 28 11.67 9.01 -6.91
C ARG A 28 13.01 9.23 -6.20
N ASN A 29 13.28 8.49 -5.14
CA ASN A 29 14.55 8.55 -4.41
C ASN A 29 15.69 7.83 -5.14
N LEU A 30 15.39 6.93 -6.08
CA LEU A 30 16.37 6.13 -6.84
C LEU A 30 16.61 6.59 -8.28
N VAL A 31 15.72 7.34 -8.92
CA VAL A 31 15.88 7.83 -10.31
C VAL A 31 15.30 9.24 -10.52
N GLY A 32 14.87 9.91 -9.45
CA GLY A 32 14.26 11.23 -9.51
C GLY A 32 12.81 11.22 -10.02
N TRP A 33 12.23 12.42 -10.06
CA TRP A 33 10.85 12.62 -10.53
C TRP A 33 10.66 12.24 -12.00
N TRP A 34 11.57 12.64 -12.88
CA TRP A 34 11.48 12.36 -14.31
C TRP A 34 11.63 10.86 -14.61
N GLY A 35 12.53 10.16 -13.91
CA GLY A 35 12.66 8.70 -14.02
C GLY A 35 11.39 7.97 -13.58
N TYR A 36 10.78 8.41 -12.46
CA TYR A 36 9.49 7.87 -12.01
C TYR A 36 8.36 8.15 -13.02
N LEU A 37 8.26 9.37 -13.55
CA LEU A 37 7.24 9.72 -14.54
C LEU A 37 7.40 8.93 -15.84
N ALA A 38 8.64 8.74 -16.31
CA ALA A 38 8.92 7.90 -17.47
C ALA A 38 8.50 6.44 -17.22
N LEU A 39 8.85 5.86 -16.07
CA LEU A 39 8.43 4.51 -15.70
C LEU A 39 6.90 4.39 -15.63
N ALA A 40 6.23 5.34 -14.99
CA ALA A 40 4.77 5.36 -14.88
C ALA A 40 4.11 5.47 -16.27
N GLY A 41 4.62 6.34 -17.14
CA GLY A 41 4.17 6.49 -18.52
C GLY A 41 4.33 5.20 -19.32
N VAL A 42 5.50 4.54 -19.23
CA VAL A 42 5.75 3.24 -19.86
C VAL A 42 4.77 2.18 -19.37
N LEU A 43 4.48 2.12 -18.07
CA LEU A 43 3.51 1.17 -17.52
C LEU A 43 2.09 1.44 -18.04
N VAL A 44 1.65 2.70 -18.06
CA VAL A 44 0.33 3.10 -18.60
C VAL A 44 0.22 2.72 -20.08
N ILE A 45 1.22 3.04 -20.89
CA ILE A 45 1.26 2.70 -22.33
C ILE A 45 1.26 1.19 -22.51
N THR A 46 2.02 0.44 -21.70
CA THR A 46 2.07 -1.02 -21.77
C THR A 46 0.69 -1.63 -21.51
N TRP A 47 -0.01 -1.19 -20.47
CA TRP A 47 -1.37 -1.64 -20.17
C TRP A 47 -2.37 -1.26 -21.26
N LEU A 48 -2.24 -0.07 -21.84
CA LEU A 48 -3.03 0.37 -23.00
C LEU A 48 -2.84 -0.54 -24.20
N VAL A 49 -1.58 -0.83 -24.58
CA VAL A 49 -1.26 -1.73 -25.68
C VAL A 49 -1.82 -3.14 -25.43
N ILE A 50 -1.75 -3.66 -24.20
CA ILE A 50 -2.31 -4.96 -23.84
C ILE A 50 -3.83 -4.99 -24.06
N VAL A 51 -4.56 -3.99 -23.55
CA VAL A 51 -6.01 -3.89 -23.70
C VAL A 51 -6.41 -3.83 -25.18
N LEU A 52 -5.75 -2.96 -25.95
CA LEU A 52 -6.01 -2.79 -27.39
C LEU A 52 -5.74 -4.08 -28.17
N ARG A 53 -4.62 -4.77 -27.90
CA ARG A 53 -4.25 -6.02 -28.57
C ARG A 53 -5.17 -7.19 -28.21
N GLN A 54 -5.68 -7.24 -26.99
CA GLN A 54 -6.65 -8.26 -26.58
C GLN A 54 -8.07 -7.98 -27.11
N ARG A 55 -8.27 -6.91 -27.89
CA ARG A 55 -9.57 -6.46 -28.43
C ARG A 55 -10.64 -6.38 -27.34
N ARG A 56 -10.25 -6.08 -26.10
CA ARG A 56 -11.18 -5.91 -24.99
C ARG A 56 -11.89 -4.58 -25.18
N ILE A 57 -13.19 -4.63 -25.39
CA ILE A 57 -14.01 -3.42 -25.49
C ILE A 57 -13.99 -2.75 -24.11
N LEU A 58 -13.57 -1.50 -24.07
CA LEU A 58 -13.65 -0.66 -22.89
C LEU A 58 -15.11 -0.28 -22.65
N TYR A 59 -15.85 -1.16 -21.98
CA TYR A 59 -17.21 -0.83 -21.53
C TYR A 59 -17.10 0.12 -20.34
N TRP A 60 -17.17 1.43 -20.60
CA TRP A 60 -17.20 2.45 -19.55
C TRP A 60 -18.34 2.24 -18.55
N ARG A 61 -19.45 1.63 -18.99
CA ARG A 61 -20.58 1.20 -18.16
C ARG A 61 -20.25 0.09 -17.15
N SER A 62 -19.11 -0.59 -17.29
CA SER A 62 -18.64 -1.60 -16.34
C SER A 62 -17.92 -0.98 -15.14
N LEU A 63 -17.59 0.31 -15.19
CA LEU A 63 -17.04 1.01 -14.02
C LEU A 63 -18.17 1.29 -13.02
N PRO A 64 -17.90 1.16 -11.70
CA PRO A 64 -18.85 1.56 -10.68
C PRO A 64 -19.27 3.03 -10.87
N ALA A 65 -20.57 3.31 -10.86
CA ALA A 65 -21.09 4.68 -10.99
C ALA A 65 -20.48 5.63 -9.94
N SER A 66 -20.19 5.12 -8.73
CA SER A 66 -19.50 5.87 -7.69
C SER A 66 -18.08 6.30 -8.08
N LEU A 67 -17.32 5.45 -8.77
CA LEU A 67 -15.98 5.78 -9.25
C LEU A 67 -16.06 6.85 -10.34
N MET A 68 -17.00 6.71 -11.29
CA MET A 68 -17.19 7.72 -12.33
C MET A 68 -17.60 9.07 -11.73
N ALA A 69 -18.55 9.07 -10.78
CA ALA A 69 -18.98 10.26 -10.07
C ALA A 69 -17.79 10.93 -9.35
N PHE A 70 -16.95 10.14 -8.67
CA PHE A 70 -15.74 10.66 -8.03
C PHE A 70 -14.75 11.27 -9.02
N LEU A 71 -14.46 10.59 -10.15
CA LEU A 71 -13.50 11.10 -11.14
C LEU A 71 -13.98 12.39 -11.81
N ILE A 72 -15.29 12.48 -12.09
CA ILE A 72 -15.92 13.68 -12.64
C ILE A 72 -15.88 14.79 -11.58
N TRP A 73 -16.30 14.51 -10.35
CA TRP A 73 -16.28 15.49 -9.26
C TRP A 73 -14.87 16.03 -9.00
N ALA A 74 -13.86 15.15 -8.97
CA ALA A 74 -12.46 15.55 -8.85
C ALA A 74 -12.01 16.45 -10.00
N GLY A 75 -12.43 16.16 -11.24
CA GLY A 75 -12.16 17.02 -12.40
C GLY A 75 -12.83 18.39 -12.31
N ILE A 76 -14.10 18.43 -11.91
CA ILE A 76 -14.83 19.70 -11.70
C ILE A 76 -14.14 20.52 -10.60
N SER A 77 -13.58 19.87 -9.58
CA SER A 77 -12.91 20.55 -8.47
C SER A 77 -11.69 21.38 -8.84
N ILE A 78 -11.10 21.13 -10.02
CA ILE A 78 -10.00 21.95 -10.56
C ILE A 78 -10.47 23.40 -10.80
N SER A 79 -11.74 23.62 -11.15
CA SER A 79 -12.28 24.95 -11.48
C SER A 79 -12.30 25.93 -10.30
N TRP A 80 -12.30 25.43 -9.05
CA TRP A 80 -12.19 26.25 -7.83
C TRP A 80 -10.90 25.96 -7.05
N SER A 81 -9.90 25.36 -7.68
CA SER A 81 -8.62 25.08 -7.03
C SER A 81 -7.73 26.32 -7.01
N HIS A 82 -7.04 26.56 -5.89
CA HIS A 82 -5.98 27.57 -5.79
C HIS A 82 -4.70 27.16 -6.55
N TYR A 83 -4.58 25.89 -6.93
CA TYR A 83 -3.44 25.32 -7.64
C TYR A 83 -3.93 24.51 -8.87
N PRO A 84 -4.46 25.16 -9.93
CA PRO A 84 -5.14 24.46 -11.02
C PRO A 84 -4.21 23.51 -11.79
N ALA A 85 -2.95 23.89 -11.99
CA ALA A 85 -1.99 23.09 -12.75
C ALA A 85 -1.63 21.80 -11.98
N GLU A 86 -1.29 21.93 -10.70
CA GLU A 86 -0.95 20.84 -9.80
C GLU A 86 -2.16 19.92 -9.58
N SER A 87 -3.35 20.50 -9.45
CA SER A 87 -4.60 19.75 -9.35
C SER A 87 -4.91 18.98 -10.64
N GLY A 88 -4.64 19.58 -11.80
CA GLY A 88 -4.74 18.92 -13.10
C GLY A 88 -3.78 17.73 -13.23
N LEU A 89 -2.53 17.88 -12.78
CA LEU A 89 -1.57 16.77 -12.74
C LEU A 89 -2.01 15.64 -11.79
N GLY A 90 -2.53 15.99 -10.61
CA GLY A 90 -3.08 15.02 -9.66
C GLY A 90 -4.30 14.27 -10.24
N TRP A 91 -5.19 14.98 -10.92
CA TRP A 91 -6.35 14.39 -11.59
C TRP A 91 -5.93 13.46 -12.74
N MET A 92 -4.99 13.89 -13.58
CA MET A 92 -4.39 13.05 -14.64
C MET A 92 -3.75 11.78 -14.08
N ALA A 93 -2.98 11.88 -12.99
CA ALA A 93 -2.40 10.72 -12.32
C ALA A 93 -3.48 9.78 -11.75
N THR A 94 -4.59 10.34 -11.24
CA THR A 94 -5.74 9.57 -10.75
C THR A 94 -6.43 8.83 -11.89
N LEU A 95 -6.67 9.49 -13.03
CA LEU A 95 -7.23 8.87 -14.23
C LEU A 95 -6.33 7.75 -14.77
N ALA A 96 -5.02 7.99 -14.85
CA ALA A 96 -4.05 6.98 -15.27
C ALA A 96 -4.06 5.77 -14.34
N THR A 97 -4.13 5.99 -13.03
CA THR A 97 -4.20 4.92 -12.03
C THR A 97 -5.51 4.12 -12.14
N ALA A 98 -6.64 4.81 -12.29
CA ALA A 98 -7.94 4.17 -12.50
C ALA A 98 -7.96 3.35 -13.79
N PHE A 99 -7.41 3.88 -14.87
CA PHE A 99 -7.26 3.17 -16.14
C PHE A 99 -6.40 1.90 -15.98
N VAL A 100 -5.23 2.00 -15.35
CA VAL A 100 -4.34 0.85 -15.14
C VAL A 100 -5.02 -0.21 -14.26
N ALA A 101 -5.70 0.18 -13.19
CA ALA A 101 -6.47 -0.74 -12.36
C ALA A 101 -7.55 -1.47 -13.17
N PHE A 102 -8.30 -0.74 -14.01
CA PHE A 102 -9.29 -1.32 -14.91
C PHE A 102 -8.66 -2.26 -15.94
N ALA A 103 -7.53 -1.86 -16.55
CA ALA A 103 -6.80 -2.66 -17.51
C ALA A 103 -6.31 -3.98 -16.90
N ILE A 104 -5.78 -3.96 -15.68
CA ILE A 104 -5.38 -5.18 -14.95
C ILE A 104 -6.59 -6.10 -14.78
N VAL A 105 -7.71 -5.59 -14.25
CA VAL A 105 -8.92 -6.40 -14.00
C VAL A 105 -9.51 -6.99 -15.28
N LEU A 106 -9.47 -6.26 -16.40
CA LEU A 106 -10.00 -6.74 -17.68
C LEU A 106 -9.14 -7.83 -18.35
N THR A 107 -7.84 -7.83 -18.06
CA THR A 107 -6.85 -8.64 -18.81
C THR A 107 -6.24 -9.77 -17.97
N THR A 108 -6.47 -9.74 -16.66
CA THR A 108 -5.81 -10.62 -15.68
C THR A 108 -6.85 -11.33 -14.80
N ASP A 109 -6.59 -12.60 -14.50
CA ASP A 109 -7.44 -13.38 -13.60
C ASP A 109 -7.21 -12.99 -12.12
N ARG A 110 -8.23 -13.23 -11.27
CA ARG A 110 -8.20 -12.92 -9.83
C ARG A 110 -7.01 -13.54 -9.12
N ALA A 111 -6.69 -14.80 -9.45
CA ALA A 111 -5.54 -15.49 -8.87
C ALA A 111 -4.21 -14.81 -9.23
N GLU A 112 -4.11 -14.25 -10.44
CA GLU A 112 -2.92 -13.56 -10.89
C GLU A 112 -2.79 -12.16 -10.31
N LEU A 113 -3.91 -11.45 -10.10
CA LEU A 113 -3.93 -10.20 -9.34
C LEU A 113 -3.39 -10.40 -7.92
N VAL A 114 -3.86 -11.43 -7.21
CA VAL A 114 -3.40 -11.76 -5.85
C VAL A 114 -1.93 -12.20 -5.85
N ARG A 115 -1.48 -12.97 -6.85
CA ARG A 115 -0.06 -13.34 -7.00
C ARG A 115 0.83 -12.13 -7.25
N GLY A 116 0.44 -11.24 -8.17
CA GLY A 116 1.18 -10.03 -8.50
C GLY A 116 1.24 -9.07 -7.32
N LEU A 117 0.14 -8.85 -6.61
CA LEU A 117 0.11 -8.07 -5.38
C LEU A 117 1.03 -8.67 -4.31
N GLY A 118 0.91 -9.98 -4.06
CA GLY A 118 1.78 -10.68 -3.10
C GLY A 118 3.26 -10.66 -3.51
N PHE A 119 3.56 -10.66 -4.81
CA PHE A 119 4.93 -10.51 -5.32
C PHE A 119 5.46 -9.11 -5.04
N ALA A 120 4.69 -8.07 -5.36
CA ALA A 120 5.04 -6.67 -5.10
C ALA A 120 5.33 -6.43 -3.62
N LEU A 121 4.43 -6.86 -2.74
CA LEU A 121 4.56 -6.66 -1.29
C LEU A 121 5.79 -7.38 -0.71
N ARG A 122 6.10 -8.60 -1.18
CA ARG A 122 7.34 -9.31 -0.78
C ARG A 122 8.57 -8.51 -1.15
N TRP A 123 8.64 -8.00 -2.36
CA TRP A 123 9.79 -7.20 -2.81
C TRP A 123 9.90 -5.88 -2.08
N ILE A 124 8.79 -5.17 -1.83
CA ILE A 124 8.82 -3.93 -1.06
C ILE A 124 9.38 -4.18 0.34
N LEU A 125 8.91 -5.23 1.03
CA LEU A 125 9.40 -5.58 2.37
C LEU A 125 10.85 -6.04 2.35
N ALA A 126 11.21 -6.95 1.44
CA ALA A 126 12.56 -7.47 1.31
C ALA A 126 13.57 -6.36 1.04
N LEU A 127 13.29 -5.52 0.05
CA LEU A 127 14.15 -4.40 -0.31
C LEU A 127 14.18 -3.34 0.79
N SER A 128 13.07 -3.08 1.49
CA SER A 128 13.05 -2.16 2.63
C SER A 128 13.96 -2.63 3.76
N LEU A 129 13.88 -3.90 4.13
CA LEU A 129 14.72 -4.46 5.20
C LEU A 129 16.18 -4.56 4.76
N ALA A 130 16.45 -4.98 3.52
CA ALA A 130 17.80 -5.02 2.96
C ALA A 130 18.42 -3.62 2.86
N PHE A 131 17.64 -2.62 2.46
CA PHE A 131 18.07 -1.23 2.40
C PHE A 131 18.41 -0.69 3.79
N GLU A 132 17.52 -0.86 4.76
CA GLU A 132 17.78 -0.41 6.13
C GLU A 132 18.96 -1.14 6.78
N ALA A 133 19.10 -2.44 6.52
CA ALA A 133 20.26 -3.21 6.97
C ALA A 133 21.55 -2.73 6.31
N GLY A 134 21.53 -2.47 5.00
CA GLY A 134 22.68 -1.94 4.26
C GLY A 134 23.10 -0.57 4.76
N VAL A 135 22.14 0.34 4.97
CA VAL A 135 22.40 1.67 5.53
C VAL A 135 22.95 1.56 6.94
N ALA A 136 22.36 0.72 7.80
CA ALA A 136 22.80 0.62 9.19
C ALA A 136 24.16 -0.08 9.35
N LEU A 137 24.49 -1.07 8.51
CA LEU A 137 25.75 -1.81 8.60
C LEU A 137 26.92 -1.07 7.93
N PHE A 138 26.71 -0.58 6.70
CA PHE A 138 27.77 -0.03 5.86
C PHE A 138 27.85 1.50 5.90
N VAL A 139 26.70 2.19 5.85
CA VAL A 139 26.68 3.66 5.73
C VAL A 139 26.75 4.34 7.11
N ARG A 140 26.04 3.80 8.12
CA ARG A 140 26.01 4.24 9.52
C ARG A 140 25.62 5.71 9.76
N GLN A 141 25.14 6.39 8.73
CA GLN A 141 24.64 7.77 8.77
C GLN A 141 23.31 7.89 8.02
N PRO A 142 22.49 8.90 8.34
CA PRO A 142 21.25 9.17 7.59
C PRO A 142 21.53 9.39 6.11
N VAL A 143 20.71 8.79 5.25
CA VAL A 143 20.87 8.83 3.79
C VAL A 143 19.82 9.75 3.20
N LEU A 144 20.28 10.69 2.36
CA LEU A 144 19.41 11.55 1.56
C LEU A 144 19.06 10.87 0.23
N PRO A 145 17.94 11.27 -0.42
CA PRO A 145 17.66 10.87 -1.80
C PRO A 145 18.82 11.21 -2.74
N LEU A 146 19.12 10.36 -3.71
CA LEU A 146 20.35 10.46 -4.54
C LEU A 146 20.42 11.72 -5.42
N TRP A 147 19.28 12.37 -5.68
CA TRP A 147 19.13 13.47 -6.66
C TRP A 147 18.99 14.84 -5.99
N VAL A 148 18.93 14.89 -4.66
CA VAL A 148 18.59 16.12 -3.93
C VAL A 148 19.78 16.57 -3.10
N SER A 149 20.34 17.72 -3.44
CA SER A 149 21.34 18.42 -2.63
C SER A 149 20.65 19.56 -1.89
N TRP A 150 20.56 19.43 -0.57
CA TRP A 150 19.95 20.46 0.29
C TRP A 150 20.96 21.53 0.76
N GLY A 151 22.14 21.63 0.13
CA GLY A 151 23.19 22.58 0.51
C GLY A 151 23.63 22.43 1.97
N THR A 152 23.86 23.55 2.66
CA THR A 152 24.33 23.64 4.07
C THR A 152 23.20 23.84 5.08
N ALA A 153 21.94 23.86 4.66
CA ALA A 153 20.81 24.08 5.56
C ALA A 153 20.55 22.84 6.44
N LYS A 154 20.11 23.06 7.69
CA LYS A 154 19.71 21.98 8.60
C LYS A 154 18.44 21.30 8.05
N ILE A 155 18.62 20.11 7.48
CA ILE A 155 17.54 19.35 6.83
C ILE A 155 16.62 18.73 7.89
N PRO A 156 15.29 18.97 7.85
CA PRO A 156 14.36 18.28 8.73
C PRO A 156 14.45 16.75 8.58
N SER A 157 14.35 16.04 9.70
CA SER A 157 14.56 14.58 9.74
C SER A 157 13.61 13.75 8.85
N ALA A 158 12.51 14.35 8.38
CA ALA A 158 11.52 13.75 7.50
C ALA A 158 11.94 13.70 6.02
N PHE A 159 12.95 14.45 5.60
CA PHE A 159 13.44 14.45 4.21
C PHE A 159 14.55 13.42 3.94
N TYR A 160 15.03 12.74 4.99
CA TYR A 160 15.98 11.65 4.84
C TYR A 160 15.25 10.40 4.35
N TRP A 161 15.85 9.70 3.38
CA TRP A 161 15.33 8.46 2.84
C TRP A 161 15.46 7.30 3.85
N SER A 162 16.59 7.22 4.56
CA SER A 162 16.72 6.36 5.74
C SER A 162 17.47 7.10 6.84
N GLN A 163 17.10 6.82 8.09
CA GLN A 163 17.80 7.35 9.27
C GLN A 163 18.89 6.39 9.80
N GLY A 164 19.04 5.19 9.22
CA GLY A 164 20.04 4.21 9.65
C GLY A 164 19.84 3.68 11.07
N LYS A 165 18.62 3.75 11.61
CA LYS A 165 18.32 3.45 13.02
C LYS A 165 18.05 1.98 13.33
N LEU A 166 18.30 1.07 12.37
CA LEU A 166 17.99 -0.35 12.55
C LEU A 166 18.78 -0.96 13.74
N LEU A 167 20.08 -0.67 13.84
CA LEU A 167 20.94 -1.19 14.92
C LEU A 167 20.66 -0.54 16.29
N SER A 168 20.18 0.70 16.30
CA SER A 168 19.75 1.39 17.51
C SER A 168 18.31 1.07 17.91
N LEU A 169 17.68 0.07 17.27
CA LEU A 169 16.29 -0.34 17.46
C LEU A 169 15.30 0.84 17.31
N GLY A 170 15.65 1.82 16.47
CA GLY A 170 14.75 2.92 16.14
C GLY A 170 13.77 2.57 15.00
N PRO A 171 12.82 3.46 14.70
CA PRO A 171 11.82 3.21 13.68
C PRO A 171 12.43 3.13 12.28
N ILE A 172 12.05 2.10 11.54
CA ILE A 172 12.45 1.91 10.13
C ILE A 172 11.48 2.57 9.16
N GLN A 173 12.00 2.98 8.01
CA GLN A 173 11.28 3.68 6.94
C GLN A 173 11.33 2.93 5.61
N GLY A 174 12.36 2.11 5.42
CA GLY A 174 12.54 1.27 4.22
C GLY A 174 12.80 2.08 2.96
N ILE A 175 12.69 1.41 1.82
CA ILE A 175 12.87 2.06 0.50
C ILE A 175 11.78 3.09 0.20
N VAL A 176 10.66 3.04 0.92
CA VAL A 176 9.56 4.00 0.78
C VAL A 176 9.90 5.35 1.45
N GLY A 177 10.86 5.38 2.38
CA GLY A 177 11.28 6.61 3.04
C GLY A 177 10.25 7.20 4.01
N ASN A 178 9.28 6.40 4.44
CA ASN A 178 8.31 6.83 5.44
C ASN A 178 7.82 5.66 6.29
N ARG A 179 8.02 5.74 7.62
CA ARG A 179 7.62 4.70 8.58
C ARG A 179 6.12 4.37 8.54
N ASN A 180 5.26 5.37 8.31
CA ASN A 180 3.82 5.18 8.29
C ASN A 180 3.39 4.45 7.01
N LEU A 181 3.97 4.82 5.86
CA LEU A 181 3.70 4.15 4.60
C LEU A 181 4.23 2.71 4.59
N LEU A 182 5.47 2.50 5.05
CA LEU A 182 6.03 1.16 5.18
C LEU A 182 5.20 0.29 6.14
N GLY A 183 4.78 0.84 7.29
CA GLY A 183 3.94 0.11 8.23
C GLY A 183 2.57 -0.24 7.66
N PHE A 184 1.94 0.66 6.89
CA PHE A 184 0.70 0.37 6.16
C PHE A 184 0.89 -0.75 5.13
N ILE A 185 1.96 -0.69 4.33
CA ILE A 185 2.30 -1.73 3.35
C ILE A 185 2.58 -3.07 4.04
N ALA A 186 3.27 -3.06 5.18
CA ALA A 186 3.55 -4.26 5.96
C ALA A 186 2.28 -4.88 6.56
N LEU A 187 1.34 -4.06 7.04
CA LEU A 187 0.03 -4.53 7.50
C LEU A 187 -0.78 -5.13 6.34
N LEU A 188 -0.79 -4.49 5.17
CA LEU A 188 -1.44 -5.03 3.98
C LEU A 188 -0.79 -6.36 3.56
N ALA A 189 0.53 -6.43 3.57
CA ALA A 189 1.30 -7.65 3.29
C ALA A 189 0.96 -8.78 4.29
N LEU A 190 0.86 -8.46 5.58
CA LEU A 190 0.46 -9.41 6.62
C LEU A 190 -0.92 -10.01 6.31
N ILE A 191 -1.91 -9.18 5.96
CA ILE A 191 -3.26 -9.65 5.58
C ILE A 191 -3.16 -10.56 4.35
N ILE A 192 -2.49 -10.11 3.28
CA ILE A 192 -2.39 -10.86 2.03
C ILE A 192 -1.66 -12.18 2.22
N PHE A 193 -0.58 -12.23 3.02
CA PHE A 193 0.16 -13.46 3.27
C PHE A 193 -0.62 -14.44 4.14
N CYS A 194 -1.35 -13.96 5.15
CA CYS A 194 -2.28 -14.80 5.92
C CYS A 194 -3.36 -15.42 5.03
N VAL A 195 -3.96 -14.63 4.13
CA VAL A 195 -4.96 -15.13 3.17
C VAL A 195 -4.33 -16.14 2.21
N GLN A 196 -3.15 -15.85 1.66
CA GLN A 196 -2.45 -16.75 0.74
C GLN A 196 -2.09 -18.09 1.39
N LEU A 197 -1.68 -18.06 2.67
CA LEU A 197 -1.38 -19.26 3.46
C LEU A 197 -2.65 -20.07 3.77
N ALA A 198 -3.74 -19.38 4.14
CA ALA A 198 -5.04 -20.01 4.39
C ALA A 198 -5.62 -20.68 3.13
N ASP A 199 -5.45 -20.05 1.97
CA ASP A 199 -5.86 -20.56 0.66
C ASP A 199 -4.91 -21.64 0.10
N ARG A 200 -3.82 -21.97 0.81
CA ARG A 200 -2.77 -22.91 0.38
C ARG A 200 -2.16 -22.57 -0.99
N SER A 201 -2.21 -21.29 -1.37
CA SER A 201 -1.66 -20.77 -2.63
C SER A 201 -0.12 -20.71 -2.63
N VAL A 202 0.49 -20.81 -1.44
CA VAL A 202 1.94 -20.80 -1.23
C VAL A 202 2.37 -21.95 -0.31
N TRP A 203 3.64 -22.35 -0.41
CA TRP A 203 4.20 -23.35 0.49
C TRP A 203 4.21 -22.84 1.93
N ARG A 204 3.84 -23.71 2.89
CA ARG A 204 3.61 -23.33 4.28
C ARG A 204 4.79 -22.61 4.92
N GLY A 205 6.01 -23.12 4.77
CA GLY A 205 7.19 -22.50 5.39
C GLY A 205 7.49 -21.12 4.82
N SER A 206 7.35 -20.94 3.51
CA SER A 206 7.51 -19.62 2.85
C SER A 206 6.43 -18.64 3.31
N GLY A 207 5.17 -19.08 3.38
CA GLY A 207 4.06 -18.27 3.86
C GLY A 207 4.27 -17.80 5.31
N VAL A 208 4.65 -18.71 6.22
CA VAL A 208 4.94 -18.38 7.62
C VAL A 208 6.12 -17.42 7.74
N LEU A 209 7.21 -17.65 6.99
CA LEU A 209 8.37 -16.76 6.99
C LEU A 209 7.97 -15.32 6.61
N TRP A 210 7.20 -15.16 5.53
CA TRP A 210 6.76 -13.83 5.08
C TRP A 210 5.77 -13.17 6.04
N ILE A 211 4.93 -13.94 6.74
CA ILE A 211 4.08 -13.43 7.82
C ILE A 211 4.93 -12.89 8.97
N ILE A 212 5.97 -13.63 9.39
CA ILE A 212 6.90 -13.19 10.45
C ILE A 212 7.62 -11.91 10.01
N ILE A 213 8.11 -11.85 8.76
CA ILE A 213 8.76 -10.66 8.21
C ILE A 213 7.80 -9.46 8.19
N ALA A 214 6.56 -9.65 7.73
CA ALA A 214 5.56 -8.58 7.70
C ALA A 214 5.20 -8.10 9.10
N ALA A 215 4.94 -9.01 10.04
CA ALA A 215 4.66 -8.67 11.44
C ALA A 215 5.85 -7.94 12.08
N GLY A 216 7.07 -8.45 11.91
CA GLY A 216 8.29 -7.80 12.37
C GLY A 216 8.46 -6.39 11.79
N THR A 217 8.16 -6.19 10.51
CA THR A 217 8.21 -4.87 9.87
C THR A 217 7.18 -3.92 10.49
N VAL A 218 5.94 -4.35 10.73
CA VAL A 218 4.92 -3.54 11.44
C VAL A 218 5.45 -3.09 12.80
N LEU A 219 6.01 -4.01 13.59
CA LEU A 219 6.58 -3.70 14.90
C LEU A 219 7.73 -2.70 14.82
N LEU A 220 8.65 -2.89 13.87
CA LEU A 220 9.83 -2.06 13.68
C LEU A 220 9.50 -0.65 13.18
N THR A 221 8.38 -0.45 12.48
CA THR A 221 7.99 0.90 12.01
C THR A 221 7.57 1.83 13.15
N ARG A 222 7.12 1.27 14.29
CA ARG A 222 6.61 1.99 15.47
C ARG A 222 5.60 3.10 15.13
N SER A 223 4.74 2.86 14.14
CA SER A 223 3.74 3.83 13.69
C SER A 223 2.44 3.69 14.48
N SER A 224 2.07 4.70 15.25
CA SER A 224 0.83 4.74 16.05
C SER A 224 -0.43 4.49 15.20
N THR A 225 -0.50 5.06 14.00
CA THR A 225 -1.65 4.87 13.10
C THR A 225 -1.74 3.43 12.59
N VAL A 226 -0.61 2.78 12.35
CA VAL A 226 -0.56 1.38 11.89
C VAL A 226 -0.94 0.43 13.03
N TRP A 227 -0.56 0.73 14.27
CA TRP A 227 -1.00 -0.02 15.45
C TRP A 227 -2.52 0.01 15.62
N VAL A 228 -3.13 1.19 15.52
CA VAL A 228 -4.60 1.33 15.56
C VAL A 228 -5.23 0.55 14.41
N ALA A 229 -4.70 0.69 13.19
CA ALA A 229 -5.20 -0.05 12.04
C ALA A 229 -5.07 -1.57 12.22
N LEU A 230 -3.99 -2.06 12.82
CA LEU A 230 -3.80 -3.49 13.11
C LEU A 230 -4.87 -4.02 14.06
N VAL A 231 -5.20 -3.27 15.13
CA VAL A 231 -6.28 -3.65 16.06
C VAL A 231 -7.61 -3.74 15.32
N VAL A 232 -7.95 -2.73 14.51
CA VAL A 232 -9.18 -2.73 13.71
C VAL A 232 -9.21 -3.92 12.75
N VAL A 233 -8.12 -4.19 12.04
CA VAL A 233 -7.99 -5.35 11.13
C VAL A 233 -8.16 -6.66 11.88
N ALA A 234 -7.59 -6.80 13.08
CA ALA A 234 -7.74 -8.01 13.91
C ALA A 234 -9.20 -8.23 14.34
N ILE A 235 -9.90 -7.16 14.75
CA ILE A 235 -11.33 -7.20 15.08
C ILE A 235 -12.15 -7.64 13.85
N VAL A 236 -11.93 -7.00 12.71
CA VAL A 236 -12.64 -7.32 11.45
C VAL A 236 -12.34 -8.76 11.01
N ALA A 237 -11.09 -9.22 11.12
CA ALA A 237 -10.71 -10.59 10.83
C ALA A 237 -11.42 -11.59 11.77
N GLY A 238 -11.49 -11.29 13.07
CA GLY A 238 -12.26 -12.07 14.05
C GLY A 238 -13.74 -12.18 13.68
N MET A 239 -14.37 -11.05 13.34
CA MET A 239 -15.76 -11.02 12.87
C MET A 239 -15.95 -11.81 11.56
N ALA A 240 -15.01 -11.70 10.61
CA ALA A 240 -15.05 -12.43 9.35
C ALA A 240 -14.90 -13.96 9.56
N LEU A 241 -14.06 -14.39 10.51
CA LEU A 241 -13.93 -15.79 10.88
C LEU A 241 -15.17 -16.30 11.63
N TRP A 242 -15.75 -15.47 12.51
CA TRP A 242 -16.99 -15.80 13.22
C TRP A 242 -18.18 -15.96 12.26
N THR A 243 -18.34 -15.06 11.30
CA THR A 243 -19.38 -15.20 10.24
C THR A 243 -19.17 -16.45 9.38
N ARG A 244 -17.92 -16.84 9.11
CA ARG A 244 -17.61 -18.07 8.37
C ARG A 244 -17.91 -19.34 9.16
N ALA A 245 -17.77 -19.32 10.49
CA ALA A 245 -18.10 -20.45 11.34
C ALA A 245 -19.61 -20.71 11.47
N LEU A 246 -20.46 -19.72 11.17
CA LEU A 246 -21.91 -19.80 11.34
C LEU A 246 -22.64 -20.14 10.02
N ARG A 247 -23.71 -20.93 10.14
CA ARG A 247 -24.67 -21.17 9.04
C ARG A 247 -25.33 -19.84 8.63
N VAL A 248 -25.71 -19.72 7.36
CA VAL A 248 -26.24 -18.46 6.77
C VAL A 248 -27.40 -17.87 7.58
N SER A 249 -28.30 -18.71 8.10
CA SER A 249 -29.45 -18.31 8.93
C SER A 249 -29.10 -17.73 10.31
N ARG A 250 -27.87 -17.93 10.81
CA ARG A 250 -27.42 -17.47 12.13
C ARG A 250 -26.36 -16.37 12.06
N ARG A 251 -26.23 -15.67 10.92
CA ARG A 251 -25.24 -14.58 10.77
C ARG A 251 -25.69 -13.24 11.35
N TRP A 252 -26.99 -13.07 11.60
CA TRP A 252 -27.56 -11.84 12.14
C TRP A 252 -26.85 -11.32 13.42
N PRO A 253 -26.53 -12.15 14.43
CA PRO A 253 -25.80 -11.70 15.62
C PRO A 253 -24.42 -11.10 15.33
N VAL A 254 -23.76 -11.54 14.25
CA VAL A 254 -22.45 -10.98 13.88
C VAL A 254 -22.60 -9.62 13.23
N TYR A 255 -23.62 -9.45 12.39
CA TYR A 255 -23.90 -8.15 11.80
C TYR A 255 -24.36 -7.14 12.84
N THR A 256 -25.21 -7.55 13.80
CA THR A 256 -25.64 -6.64 14.87
C THR A 256 -24.49 -6.26 15.79
N THR A 257 -23.62 -7.19 16.18
CA THR A 257 -22.43 -6.87 16.98
C THR A 257 -21.45 -5.97 16.23
N ALA A 258 -21.25 -6.18 14.93
CA ALA A 258 -20.44 -5.29 14.10
C ALA A 258 -21.03 -3.87 14.01
N TRP A 259 -22.34 -3.76 13.77
CA TRP A 259 -23.04 -2.46 13.69
C TRP A 259 -23.05 -1.73 15.03
N VAL A 260 -23.48 -2.39 16.09
CA VAL A 260 -23.53 -1.82 17.45
C VAL A 260 -22.13 -1.46 17.93
N GLY A 261 -21.14 -2.32 17.69
CA GLY A 261 -19.74 -2.04 18.01
C GLY A 261 -19.19 -0.85 17.24
N GLY A 262 -19.46 -0.77 15.94
CA GLY A 262 -19.03 0.36 15.10
C GLY A 262 -19.67 1.68 15.49
N ILE A 263 -20.99 1.70 15.73
CA ILE A 263 -21.72 2.88 16.20
C ILE A 263 -21.24 3.27 17.60
N GLY A 264 -21.05 2.31 18.51
CA GLY A 264 -20.56 2.55 19.86
C GLY A 264 -19.16 3.16 19.87
N LEU A 265 -18.25 2.66 19.01
CA LEU A 265 -16.91 3.24 18.82
C LEU A 265 -16.98 4.69 18.33
N LEU A 266 -17.85 4.98 17.36
CA LEU A 266 -18.02 6.34 16.83
C LEU A 266 -18.64 7.28 17.87
N ALA A 267 -19.69 6.84 18.55
CA ALA A 267 -20.42 7.62 19.55
C ALA A 267 -19.56 7.92 20.79
N THR A 268 -18.63 7.03 21.14
CA THR A 268 -17.74 7.21 22.29
C THR A 268 -16.38 7.79 21.92
N ALA A 269 -16.09 8.06 20.63
CA ALA A 269 -14.77 8.49 20.18
C ALA A 269 -14.21 9.71 20.93
N SER A 270 -15.07 10.65 21.32
CA SER A 270 -14.70 11.84 22.10
C SER A 270 -14.24 11.52 23.54
N LEU A 271 -14.74 10.43 24.13
CA LEU A 271 -14.43 10.03 25.51
C LEU A 271 -13.06 9.34 25.62
N TRP A 272 -12.66 8.60 24.59
CA TRP A 272 -11.41 7.83 24.59
C TRP A 272 -10.28 8.55 23.85
N TRP A 273 -10.52 9.74 23.31
CA TRP A 273 -9.52 10.53 22.58
C TRP A 273 -8.26 10.79 23.42
N ASN A 274 -8.41 11.32 24.63
CA ASN A 274 -7.28 11.68 25.49
C ASN A 274 -6.48 10.45 25.97
N PRO A 275 -7.11 9.36 26.47
CA PRO A 275 -6.40 8.12 26.80
C PRO A 275 -5.68 7.46 25.63
N VAL A 276 -6.28 7.49 24.43
CA VAL A 276 -5.65 6.91 23.23
C VAL A 276 -4.44 7.74 22.80
N MET A 277 -4.56 9.07 22.81
CA MET A 277 -3.45 9.95 22.45
C MET A 277 -2.27 9.83 23.44
N SER A 278 -2.57 9.72 24.74
CA SER A 278 -1.53 9.49 25.77
C SER A 278 -0.87 8.11 25.64
N ALA A 279 -1.64 7.06 25.40
CA ALA A 279 -1.11 5.71 25.16
C ALA A 279 -0.25 5.62 23.87
N LEU A 280 -0.56 6.44 22.86
CA LEU A 280 0.20 6.54 21.61
C LEU A 280 1.40 7.49 21.71
N GLY A 281 1.68 8.05 22.89
CA GLY A 281 2.84 8.92 23.15
C GLY A 281 2.73 10.31 22.55
N ARG A 282 1.52 10.78 22.20
CA ARG A 282 1.25 12.17 21.85
C ARG A 282 0.69 12.88 23.08
N SER A 283 1.54 13.60 23.81
CA SER A 283 1.08 14.57 24.81
C SER A 283 0.23 15.64 24.12
N SER A 284 -0.77 16.16 24.84
CA SER A 284 -1.78 17.12 24.36
C SER A 284 -1.23 18.50 23.92
N ASP A 285 0.08 18.71 24.05
CA ASP A 285 0.71 20.03 23.94
C ASP A 285 1.73 20.05 22.79
N ALA A 286 1.27 19.72 21.58
CA ALA A 286 2.04 19.85 20.33
C ALA A 286 1.15 20.31 19.18
#